data_AF-A0A2E3MMH1-F1
#
_entry.id   AF-A0A2E3MMH1-F1
#
_cell.length_a   1.000
_cell.length_b   1.000
_cell.length_c   1.000
_cell.angle_alpha   90.00
_cell.angle_beta   90.00
_cell.angle_gamma   90.00
#
_symmetry.space_group_name_H-M   'P 1'
#
loop_
_entity.id
_entity.type
_entity.pdbx_description
1 polymer ?
#
loop_
_entity_poly.entity_id
_entity_poly.type
_entity_poly.pdbx_seq_one_letter_code
_entity_poly.pdbx_strand_id
1 'polypeptide(L)'
;MRCLDFEERMQLLLDHRCRPDHDSALRIHAAVCNGCQRALEAQRSLFAQIDLSSTTELPGGMATAVLNRLTEQRQLRRQRLRRGVACTLAACLVSILFVRHDFRQIAKAPKLDTLPGVTAQPAAALPDTRQPPHQSQIEPKVTTDSKWTGRTVNLALQQWKTPLAQWNANSSLSLHQIADRLRPITSSFSIALNALRRTLPGRYSTPPTKPQTRRLGTRQQSLS
;
A
#
# COMPACT_ATOMS: atom_id res chain seq x y z
N MET A 1 2.76 36.90 -13.92
CA MET A 1 2.29 35.86 -12.97
C MET A 1 2.79 36.20 -11.58
N ARG A 2 2.16 35.67 -10.52
CA ARG A 2 2.69 35.78 -9.14
C ARG A 2 3.66 34.63 -8.88
N CYS A 3 4.53 34.78 -7.87
CA CYS A 3 5.52 33.74 -7.53
C CYS A 3 4.87 32.39 -7.16
N LEU A 4 3.69 32.41 -6.53
CA LEU A 4 2.94 31.18 -6.24
C LEU A 4 2.47 30.48 -7.52
N ASP A 5 1.96 31.24 -8.49
CA ASP A 5 1.51 30.70 -9.78
C ASP A 5 2.71 30.14 -10.58
N PHE A 6 3.90 30.75 -10.42
CA PHE A 6 5.16 30.26 -10.99
C PHE A 6 5.54 28.89 -10.46
N GLU A 7 5.52 28.72 -9.14
CA GLU A 7 5.90 27.46 -8.49
C GLU A 7 4.92 26.35 -8.85
N GLU A 8 3.61 26.62 -8.80
CA GLU A 8 2.57 25.66 -9.18
C GLU A 8 2.72 25.22 -10.65
N ARG A 9 2.94 26.17 -11.57
CA ARG A 9 3.14 25.86 -12.99
C ARG A 9 4.43 25.07 -13.22
N MET A 10 5.52 25.43 -12.55
CA MET A 10 6.78 24.69 -12.61
C MET A 10 6.58 23.25 -12.14
N GLN A 11 5.90 23.05 -11.02
CA GLN A 11 5.62 21.71 -10.47
C GLN A 11 4.76 20.88 -11.42
N LEU A 12 3.74 21.48 -12.03
CA LEU A 12 2.89 20.82 -13.01
C LEU A 12 3.68 20.34 -14.23
N LEU A 13 4.62 21.14 -14.72
CA LEU A 13 5.52 20.72 -15.81
C LEU A 13 6.41 19.55 -15.39
N LEU A 14 6.95 19.57 -14.18
CA LEU A 14 7.77 18.47 -13.64
C LEU A 14 6.96 17.17 -13.51
N ASP A 15 5.71 17.24 -13.03
CA ASP A 15 4.83 16.06 -12.94
C ASP A 15 4.53 15.46 -14.33
N HIS A 16 4.45 16.30 -15.37
CA HIS A 16 4.31 15.87 -16.76
C HIS A 16 5.64 15.51 -17.44
N ARG A 17 6.76 15.53 -16.70
CA ARG A 17 8.13 15.30 -17.22
C ARG A 17 8.52 16.26 -18.35
N CYS A 18 7.96 17.47 -18.35
CA CYS A 18 8.32 18.55 -19.26
C CYS A 18 9.44 19.39 -18.64
N ARG A 19 10.39 19.88 -19.46
CA ARG A 19 11.43 20.81 -18.98
C ARG A 19 10.81 22.18 -18.67
N PRO A 20 10.88 22.68 -17.42
CA PRO A 20 10.33 24.00 -17.07
C PRO A 20 10.97 25.15 -17.87
N ASP A 21 12.21 24.96 -18.32
CA ASP A 21 12.98 25.96 -19.08
C ASP A 21 12.42 26.27 -20.46
N HIS A 22 11.60 25.39 -21.02
CA HIS A 22 10.95 25.61 -22.31
C HIS A 22 9.65 26.40 -22.20
N ASP A 23 9.13 26.63 -20.98
CA ASP A 23 7.91 27.39 -20.77
C ASP A 23 8.19 28.90 -20.80
N SER A 24 7.61 29.58 -21.79
CA SER A 24 7.82 31.01 -22.02
C SER A 24 7.31 31.87 -20.86
N ALA A 25 6.19 31.49 -20.22
CA ALA A 25 5.65 32.23 -19.10
C ALA A 25 6.64 32.20 -17.92
N LEU A 26 7.14 31.01 -17.54
CA LEU A 26 8.13 30.87 -16.47
C LEU A 26 9.39 31.70 -16.75
N ARG A 27 9.90 31.68 -17.99
CA ARG A 27 11.06 32.49 -18.38
C ARG A 27 10.82 34.00 -18.24
N ILE A 28 9.67 34.49 -18.70
CA ILE A 28 9.32 35.91 -18.61
C ILE A 28 9.27 36.36 -17.14
N HIS A 29 8.71 35.55 -16.25
CA HIS A 29 8.65 35.90 -14.83
C HIS A 29 10.00 35.77 -14.12
N ALA A 30 10.77 34.72 -14.43
CA ALA A 30 12.11 34.54 -13.90
C ALA A 30 13.03 35.73 -14.27
N ALA A 31 12.86 36.34 -15.46
CA ALA A 31 13.63 37.51 -15.87
C ALA A 31 13.42 38.75 -15.00
N VAL A 32 12.30 38.84 -14.26
CA VAL A 32 11.97 39.99 -13.39
C VAL A 32 12.01 39.65 -11.90
N CYS A 33 12.17 38.38 -11.53
CA CYS A 33 12.15 37.94 -10.14
C CYS A 33 13.36 37.06 -9.80
N ASN A 34 14.31 37.61 -9.04
CA ASN A 34 15.54 36.93 -8.62
C ASN A 34 15.30 35.61 -7.84
N GLY A 35 14.17 35.49 -7.14
CA GLY A 35 13.79 34.25 -6.44
C GLY A 35 13.44 33.14 -7.43
N CYS A 36 12.53 33.43 -8.35
CA CYS A 36 12.09 32.50 -9.39
C CYS A 36 13.20 32.19 -10.40
N GLN A 37 14.09 33.15 -10.70
CA GLN A 37 15.27 32.91 -11.52
C GLN A 37 16.17 31.82 -10.93
N ARG A 38 16.55 31.97 -9.66
CA ARG A 38 17.40 30.99 -8.98
C ARG A 38 16.76 29.61 -8.90
N ALA A 39 15.45 29.55 -8.68
CA ALA A 39 14.71 28.28 -8.70
C ALA A 39 14.78 27.60 -10.08
N LEU A 40 14.61 28.38 -11.16
CA LEU A 40 14.68 27.86 -12.52
C LEU A 40 16.12 27.42 -12.89
N GLU A 41 17.14 28.16 -12.48
CA GLU A 41 18.55 27.81 -12.66
C GLU A 41 18.96 26.56 -11.88
N ALA A 42 18.45 26.39 -10.65
CA ALA A 42 18.66 25.18 -9.87
C ALA A 42 18.02 23.95 -10.53
N GLN A 43 16.84 24.10 -11.13
CA GLN A 43 16.24 23.01 -11.90
C GLN A 43 17.06 22.68 -13.15
N ARG A 44 17.56 23.68 -13.89
CA ARG A 44 18.47 23.48 -15.04
C ARG A 44 19.68 22.65 -14.67
N SER A 45 20.34 23.00 -13.57
CA SER A 45 21.56 22.30 -13.13
C SER A 45 21.26 20.86 -12.72
N LEU A 46 20.14 20.60 -12.03
CA LEU A 46 19.69 19.24 -11.71
C LEU A 46 19.45 18.41 -12.96
N PHE A 47 18.73 18.93 -13.95
CA PHE A 47 18.53 18.21 -15.22
C PHE A 47 19.84 17.97 -15.95
N ALA A 48 20.74 18.95 -16.01
CA ALA A 48 22.06 18.77 -16.61
C ALA A 48 22.86 17.65 -15.92
N GLN A 49 22.82 17.56 -14.59
CA GLN A 49 23.47 16.48 -13.84
C GLN A 49 22.82 15.11 -14.10
N ILE A 50 21.50 15.05 -14.21
CA ILE A 50 20.78 13.82 -14.57
C ILE A 50 21.17 13.39 -15.99
N ASP A 51 21.20 14.32 -16.94
CA ASP A 51 21.61 14.07 -18.33
C ASP A 51 23.04 13.50 -18.38
N LEU A 52 23.98 14.07 -17.61
CA LEU A 52 25.35 13.57 -17.49
C LEU A 52 25.46 12.20 -16.80
N SER A 53 24.59 11.92 -15.83
CA SER A 53 24.60 10.66 -15.07
C SER A 53 23.88 9.51 -15.79
N SER A 54 23.01 9.85 -16.75
CA SER A 54 22.15 8.90 -17.46
C SER A 54 22.91 7.96 -18.40
N THR A 55 24.22 8.15 -18.57
CA THR A 55 25.09 7.32 -19.42
C THR A 55 25.51 5.99 -18.78
N THR A 56 24.94 5.61 -17.64
CA THR A 56 25.14 4.24 -17.16
C THR A 56 24.38 3.30 -18.09
N GLU A 57 25.10 2.69 -19.04
CA GLU A 57 24.54 1.65 -19.91
C GLU A 57 23.91 0.59 -19.03
N LEU A 58 22.58 0.46 -19.11
CA LEU A 58 21.88 -0.58 -18.40
C LEU A 58 22.41 -1.92 -18.94
N PRO A 59 22.91 -2.83 -18.10
CA PRO A 59 23.44 -4.09 -18.57
C PRO A 59 22.38 -4.79 -19.42
N GLY A 60 22.78 -5.16 -20.65
CA GLY A 60 21.92 -5.84 -21.60
C GLY A 60 21.23 -7.03 -20.93
N GLY A 61 19.90 -7.05 -20.97
CA GLY A 61 19.10 -8.10 -20.35
C GLY A 61 18.59 -7.83 -18.94
N MET A 62 18.92 -6.70 -18.30
CA MET A 62 18.33 -6.34 -17.00
C MET A 62 16.81 -6.14 -17.12
N ALA A 63 16.35 -5.43 -18.16
CA ALA A 63 14.92 -5.21 -18.41
C ALA A 63 14.18 -6.54 -18.61
N THR A 64 14.75 -7.46 -19.40
CA THR A 64 14.17 -8.79 -19.61
C THR A 64 14.20 -9.63 -18.34
N ALA A 65 15.27 -9.58 -17.55
CA ALA A 65 15.36 -10.29 -16.28
C ALA A 65 14.30 -9.78 -15.26
N VAL A 66 14.10 -8.46 -15.17
CA VAL A 66 13.07 -7.85 -14.33
C VAL A 66 11.67 -8.25 -14.82
N LEU A 67 11.42 -8.19 -16.12
CA LEU A 67 10.14 -8.61 -16.69
C LEU A 67 9.87 -10.10 -16.44
N ASN A 68 10.85 -10.97 -16.68
CA ASN A 68 10.74 -12.40 -16.43
C ASN A 68 10.42 -12.66 -14.95
N ARG A 69 11.15 -12.03 -14.02
CA ARG A 69 10.90 -12.16 -12.59
C ARG A 69 9.50 -11.69 -12.18
N LEU A 70 9.01 -10.59 -12.76
CA LEU A 70 7.64 -10.10 -12.52
C LEU A 70 6.59 -11.05 -13.09
N THR A 71 6.82 -11.66 -14.25
CA THR A 71 5.91 -12.64 -14.84
C THR A 71 5.85 -13.93 -14.03
N GLU A 72 6.99 -14.46 -13.59
CA GLU A 72 7.08 -15.62 -12.70
C GLU A 72 6.33 -15.37 -11.39
N GLN A 73 6.54 -14.20 -10.78
CA GLN A 73 5.86 -13.85 -9.53
C GLN A 73 4.34 -13.77 -9.69
N ARG A 74 3.86 -13.23 -10.83
CA ARG A 74 2.43 -13.20 -11.17
C ARG A 74 1.88 -14.62 -11.41
N GLN A 75 2.62 -15.48 -12.08
CA GLN A 75 2.22 -16.87 -12.32
C GLN A 75 2.10 -17.65 -11.01
N LEU A 76 3.09 -17.56 -10.12
CA LEU A 76 3.06 -18.20 -8.81
C LEU A 76 1.86 -17.71 -7.98
N ARG A 77 1.56 -16.41 -8.00
CA ARG A 77 0.38 -15.85 -7.30
C ARG A 77 -0.93 -16.41 -7.87
N ARG A 78 -1.05 -16.51 -9.20
CA ARG A 78 -2.22 -17.12 -9.85
C ARG A 78 -2.36 -18.60 -9.50
N GLN A 79 -1.27 -19.35 -9.46
CA GLN A 79 -1.28 -20.76 -9.07
C GLN A 79 -1.74 -20.95 -7.62
N ARG A 80 -1.23 -20.14 -6.69
CA ARG A 80 -1.68 -20.16 -5.28
C ARG A 80 -3.16 -19.85 -5.15
N LEU A 81 -3.65 -18.85 -5.89
CA LEU A 81 -5.07 -18.49 -5.87
C LEU A 81 -5.94 -19.64 -6.42
N ARG A 82 -5.54 -20.27 -7.53
CA ARG A 82 -6.24 -21.43 -8.11
C ARG A 82 -6.28 -22.61 -7.16
N ARG A 83 -5.18 -22.92 -6.47
CA ARG A 83 -5.15 -23.98 -5.45
C ARG A 83 -6.09 -23.66 -4.28
N GLY A 84 -6.09 -22.41 -3.81
CA GLY A 84 -7.02 -21.96 -2.78
C GLY A 84 -8.48 -22.16 -3.18
N VAL A 85 -8.85 -21.71 -4.40
CA VAL A 85 -10.22 -21.88 -4.93
C VAL A 85 -10.59 -23.35 -5.09
N ALA A 86 -9.69 -24.18 -5.62
CA ALA A 86 -9.93 -25.62 -5.76
C ALA A 86 -10.13 -26.30 -4.40
N CYS A 87 -9.32 -25.97 -3.39
CA CYS A 87 -9.48 -26.49 -2.03
C CYS A 87 -10.81 -26.05 -1.40
N THR A 88 -11.22 -24.79 -1.59
CA THR A 88 -12.52 -24.32 -1.07
C THR A 88 -13.69 -25.03 -1.74
N LEU A 89 -13.64 -25.26 -3.07
CA LEU A 89 -14.69 -25.99 -3.78
C LEU A 89 -14.75 -27.45 -3.34
N ALA A 90 -13.60 -28.11 -3.16
CA ALA A 90 -13.54 -29.47 -2.64
C ALA A 90 -14.12 -29.58 -1.22
N ALA A 91 -13.77 -28.65 -0.33
CA ALA A 91 -14.32 -28.60 1.02
C ALA A 91 -15.85 -28.41 1.01
N CYS A 92 -16.38 -27.50 0.18
CA CYS A 92 -17.82 -27.31 0.03
C CYS A 92 -18.53 -28.59 -0.47
N LEU A 93 -17.95 -29.29 -1.45
CA LEU A 93 -18.51 -30.56 -1.94
C LEU A 93 -18.54 -31.63 -0.85
N VAL A 94 -17.47 -31.77 -0.06
CA VAL A 94 -17.42 -32.70 1.08
C VAL A 94 -18.47 -32.33 2.13
N SER A 95 -18.62 -31.05 2.48
CA SER A 95 -19.66 -30.60 3.42
C SER A 95 -21.07 -30.93 2.91
N ILE A 96 -21.37 -30.74 1.62
CA ILE A 96 -22.68 -31.10 1.04
C ILE A 96 -22.93 -32.61 1.14
N LEU A 97 -21.91 -33.44 0.91
CA LEU A 97 -22.03 -34.89 1.03
C LEU A 97 -22.26 -35.35 2.48
N PHE A 98 -21.57 -34.74 3.45
CA PHE A 98 -21.77 -35.02 4.87
C PHE A 98 -23.17 -34.63 5.35
N VAL A 99 -23.62 -33.42 5.02
CA VAL A 99 -24.99 -32.97 5.35
C VAL A 99 -26.03 -33.94 4.80
N ARG A 100 -25.86 -34.41 3.55
CA ARG A 100 -26.78 -35.38 2.93
C ARG A 100 -26.76 -36.75 3.62
N HIS A 101 -25.65 -37.15 4.22
CA HIS A 101 -25.53 -38.40 4.96
C HIS A 101 -26.27 -38.34 6.30
N ASP A 102 -26.12 -37.26 7.06
CA ASP A 102 -26.81 -37.09 8.36
C ASP A 102 -28.34 -37.04 8.20
N PHE A 103 -28.84 -36.35 7.18
CA PHE A 103 -30.28 -36.34 6.89
C PHE A 103 -30.84 -37.73 6.54
N ARG A 104 -30.03 -38.63 5.96
CA ARG A 104 -30.45 -40.02 5.72
C ARG A 104 -30.53 -40.85 6.99
N GLN A 105 -29.74 -40.55 8.01
CA GLN A 105 -29.78 -41.28 9.29
C GLN A 105 -30.98 -40.85 10.14
N ILE A 106 -31.37 -39.58 10.11
CA ILE A 106 -32.54 -39.08 10.85
C ILE A 106 -33.85 -39.68 10.30
N ALA A 107 -33.94 -39.97 9.00
CA ALA A 107 -35.08 -40.69 8.42
C ALA A 107 -35.23 -42.14 8.92
N LYS A 108 -34.23 -42.65 9.67
CA LYS A 108 -34.28 -43.94 10.37
C LYS A 108 -34.31 -43.75 11.89
N ALA A 109 -34.95 -42.69 12.38
CA ALA A 109 -35.19 -42.57 13.81
C ALA A 109 -36.08 -43.73 14.30
N PRO A 110 -35.63 -44.50 15.31
CA PRO A 110 -36.49 -45.42 16.05
C PRO A 110 -37.59 -44.60 16.75
N LYS A 111 -38.82 -45.12 16.76
CA LYS A 111 -39.88 -44.63 17.67
C LYS A 111 -39.30 -44.64 19.08
N LEU A 112 -39.07 -43.47 19.66
CA LEU A 112 -38.71 -43.34 21.06
C LEU A 112 -39.90 -42.72 21.80
N ASP A 113 -40.40 -43.50 22.77
CA ASP A 113 -41.52 -43.16 23.62
C ASP A 113 -41.21 -41.95 24.51
N THR A 114 -42.28 -41.18 24.69
CA THR A 114 -42.47 -40.02 25.52
C THR A 114 -41.99 -40.20 26.96
N LEU A 115 -41.20 -39.25 27.47
CA LEU A 115 -41.16 -38.95 28.91
C LEU A 115 -40.83 -37.46 29.15
N PRO A 116 -41.65 -36.73 29.94
CA PRO A 116 -41.37 -35.36 30.34
C PRO A 116 -40.62 -35.34 31.69
N GLY A 117 -39.68 -34.39 31.84
CA GLY A 117 -38.91 -34.23 33.08
C GLY A 117 -38.21 -32.89 33.15
N VAL A 118 -38.93 -31.92 33.72
CA VAL A 118 -38.53 -30.55 34.07
C VAL A 118 -37.35 -30.53 35.05
N THR A 119 -36.40 -29.60 34.90
CA THR A 119 -35.98 -28.65 35.97
C THR A 119 -34.92 -27.64 35.49
N ALA A 120 -34.94 -26.49 36.13
CA ALA A 120 -34.35 -25.22 35.71
C ALA A 120 -33.11 -24.81 36.53
N GLN A 121 -32.36 -23.84 35.96
CA GLN A 121 -31.52 -22.80 36.63
C GLN A 121 -30.22 -23.20 37.37
N PRO A 122 -29.31 -22.25 37.71
CA PRO A 122 -28.99 -20.91 37.16
C PRO A 122 -27.46 -20.65 36.97
N ALA A 123 -27.12 -19.38 36.73
CA ALA A 123 -25.83 -18.76 36.41
C ALA A 123 -24.74 -18.77 37.49
N ALA A 124 -23.47 -18.60 37.06
CA ALA A 124 -22.52 -17.56 37.51
C ALA A 124 -21.05 -18.03 37.34
N ALA A 125 -20.20 -17.21 36.71
CA ALA A 125 -18.92 -16.73 37.26
C ALA A 125 -18.06 -16.10 36.16
N LEU A 126 -17.82 -14.79 36.33
CA LEU A 126 -16.85 -13.97 35.61
C LEU A 126 -15.45 -14.21 36.23
N PRO A 127 -14.35 -14.32 35.47
CA PRO A 127 -13.02 -14.08 35.99
C PRO A 127 -12.49 -12.72 35.53
N ASP A 128 -12.30 -11.84 36.51
CA ASP A 128 -11.50 -10.61 36.44
C ASP A 128 -10.01 -10.99 36.33
N THR A 129 -9.32 -10.51 35.29
CA THR A 129 -7.87 -10.70 35.14
C THR A 129 -7.18 -9.34 35.14
N ARG A 130 -6.68 -8.94 36.30
CA ARG A 130 -5.75 -7.81 36.46
C ARG A 130 -4.37 -8.17 35.92
N GLN A 131 -3.82 -7.29 35.09
CA GLN A 131 -2.48 -7.38 34.50
C GLN A 131 -1.63 -6.19 34.96
N PRO A 132 -0.43 -6.37 35.53
CA PRO A 132 0.51 -5.28 35.77
C PRO A 132 1.44 -5.03 34.56
N PRO A 133 1.96 -3.81 34.36
CA PRO A 133 2.92 -3.51 33.31
C PRO A 133 4.36 -3.76 33.80
N HIS A 134 5.09 -4.65 33.13
CA HIS A 134 6.55 -4.70 33.22
C HIS A 134 7.14 -4.23 31.89
N GLN A 135 7.68 -3.01 31.91
CA GLN A 135 8.38 -2.38 30.80
C GLN A 135 9.88 -2.63 31.00
N SER A 136 10.45 -3.56 30.23
CA SER A 136 11.90 -3.82 30.20
C SER A 136 12.51 -3.09 29.00
N GLN A 137 13.33 -2.07 29.27
CA GLN A 137 14.24 -1.49 28.28
C GLN A 137 15.37 -2.48 28.03
N ILE A 138 15.51 -2.94 26.78
CA ILE A 138 16.69 -3.67 26.31
C ILE A 138 17.34 -2.81 25.24
N GLU A 139 18.53 -2.32 25.55
CA GLU A 139 19.41 -1.59 24.66
C GLU A 139 20.14 -2.59 23.73
N PRO A 140 20.00 -2.52 22.39
CA PRO A 140 20.72 -3.42 21.50
C PRO A 140 22.11 -2.86 21.15
N LYS A 141 23.15 -3.50 21.70
CA LYS A 141 24.54 -3.33 21.29
C LYS A 141 24.76 -3.96 19.91
N VAL A 142 24.93 -3.13 18.88
CA VAL A 142 25.18 -3.56 17.49
C VAL A 142 26.64 -3.97 17.35
N THR A 143 26.88 -5.26 17.12
CA THR A 143 28.15 -5.80 16.65
C THR A 143 28.04 -6.10 15.16
N THR A 144 28.79 -5.36 14.36
CA THR A 144 28.88 -5.49 12.91
C THR A 144 29.85 -6.60 12.55
N ASP A 145 29.33 -7.79 12.26
CA ASP A 145 29.86 -8.71 11.23
C ASP A 145 29.03 -9.99 11.22
N SER A 146 28.14 -10.17 10.22
CA SER A 146 27.75 -11.53 9.82
C SER A 146 27.06 -11.57 8.45
N LYS A 147 27.38 -12.63 7.69
CA LYS A 147 26.63 -13.11 6.53
C LYS A 147 25.13 -13.18 6.87
N TRP A 148 24.33 -12.40 6.14
CA TRP A 148 22.88 -12.38 6.27
C TRP A 148 22.28 -13.72 5.83
N THR A 149 21.82 -14.52 6.79
CA THR A 149 21.02 -15.71 6.52
C THR A 149 19.54 -15.33 6.43
N GLY A 150 18.70 -16.13 5.75
CA GLY A 150 17.27 -15.83 5.60
C GLY A 150 16.50 -15.63 6.92
N ARG A 151 17.04 -16.11 8.06
CA ARG A 151 16.50 -15.85 9.40
C ARG A 151 16.74 -14.43 9.89
N THR A 152 17.90 -13.84 9.64
CA THR A 152 18.20 -12.46 10.09
C THR A 152 17.36 -11.44 9.33
N VAL A 153 17.09 -11.67 8.04
CA VAL A 153 16.17 -10.85 7.24
C VAL A 153 14.74 -10.90 7.81
N ASN A 154 14.29 -12.07 8.24
CA ASN A 154 12.93 -12.24 8.78
C ASN A 154 12.81 -11.59 10.17
N LEU A 155 13.85 -11.66 11.00
CA LEU A 155 13.92 -10.96 12.28
C LEU A 155 14.00 -9.44 12.10
N ALA A 156 14.79 -8.94 11.15
CA ALA A 156 14.81 -7.52 10.80
C ALA A 156 13.44 -7.05 10.29
N LEU A 157 12.78 -7.82 9.42
CA LEU A 157 11.41 -7.54 8.97
C LEU A 157 10.40 -7.54 10.13
N GLN A 158 10.53 -8.45 11.09
CA GLN A 158 9.69 -8.49 12.30
C GLN A 158 9.94 -7.28 13.19
N GLN A 159 11.20 -6.89 13.41
CA GLN A 159 11.57 -5.69 14.16
C GLN A 159 11.10 -4.39 13.50
N TRP A 160 10.94 -4.37 12.18
CA TRP A 160 10.42 -3.20 11.46
C TRP A 160 8.89 -3.17 11.40
N LYS A 161 8.22 -4.33 11.51
CA LYS A 161 6.75 -4.40 11.53
C LYS A 161 6.15 -3.69 12.73
N THR A 162 6.76 -3.79 13.92
CA THR A 162 6.26 -3.15 15.14
C THR A 162 6.26 -1.61 15.06
N PRO A 163 7.37 -0.92 14.70
CA PRO A 163 7.34 0.54 14.54
C PRO A 163 6.50 0.98 13.35
N LEU A 164 6.42 0.22 12.25
CA LEU A 164 5.53 0.54 11.12
C LEU A 164 4.04 0.38 11.49
N ALA A 165 3.68 -0.65 12.25
CA ALA A 165 2.32 -0.85 12.75
C ALA A 165 1.93 0.22 13.77
N GLN A 166 2.86 0.60 14.66
CA GLN A 166 2.66 1.68 15.63
C GLN A 166 2.60 3.06 14.96
N TRP A 167 3.42 3.29 13.93
CA TRP A 167 3.36 4.49 13.10
C TRP A 167 2.00 4.61 12.41
N ASN A 168 1.46 3.51 11.89
CA ASN A 168 0.16 3.46 11.21
C ASN A 168 -1.04 3.65 12.16
N ALA A 169 -0.93 3.21 13.43
CA ALA A 169 -2.00 3.37 14.41
C ALA A 169 -2.09 4.79 15.00
N ASN A 170 -0.95 5.50 15.12
CA ASN A 170 -0.90 6.83 15.75
C ASN A 170 -0.60 7.98 14.78
N SER A 171 -0.38 7.74 13.49
CA SER A 171 -0.16 8.80 12.50
C SER A 171 -1.47 9.34 11.95
N SER A 172 -2.14 10.18 12.75
CA SER A 172 -2.97 11.28 12.22
C SER A 172 -2.11 12.44 11.70
N LEU A 173 -0.78 12.26 11.61
CA LEU A 173 0.14 13.16 10.94
C LEU A 173 -0.28 13.28 9.48
N SER A 174 -1.03 14.35 9.20
CA SER A 174 -1.54 14.63 7.87
C SER A 174 -0.38 14.64 6.89
N LEU A 175 -0.48 13.81 5.85
CA LEU A 175 0.56 13.67 4.84
C LEU A 175 0.92 15.04 4.23
N HIS A 176 -0.03 15.99 4.22
CA HIS A 176 0.17 17.39 3.87
C HIS A 176 1.19 18.14 4.74
N GLN A 177 1.22 17.96 6.06
CA GLN A 177 2.18 18.66 6.93
C GLN A 177 3.64 18.25 6.68
N ILE A 178 3.87 17.00 6.30
CA ILE A 178 5.21 16.51 5.95
C ILE A 178 5.53 16.84 4.48
N ALA A 179 4.53 16.70 3.59
CA ALA A 179 4.66 16.92 2.16
C ALA A 179 4.89 18.40 1.79
N ASP A 180 4.31 19.35 2.53
CA ASP A 180 4.45 20.78 2.21
C ASP A 180 5.90 21.28 2.30
N ARG A 181 6.80 20.57 3.01
CA ARG A 181 8.23 20.90 3.03
C ARG A 181 9.11 20.07 2.08
N LEU A 182 8.51 19.11 1.35
CA LEU A 182 9.22 18.16 0.49
C LEU A 182 8.76 18.18 -0.97
N ARG A 183 8.08 19.26 -1.42
CA ARG A 183 7.87 19.49 -2.86
C ARG A 183 9.24 19.66 -3.52
N PRO A 184 9.60 18.82 -4.51
CA PRO A 184 8.73 18.24 -5.55
C PRO A 184 8.38 16.73 -5.42
N ILE A 185 8.77 16.03 -4.34
CA ILE A 185 8.72 14.55 -4.28
C ILE A 185 7.37 14.02 -3.75
N THR A 186 6.44 14.90 -3.40
CA THR A 186 5.20 14.56 -2.70
C THR A 186 4.30 13.62 -3.49
N SER A 187 4.21 13.79 -4.81
CA SER A 187 3.44 12.90 -5.70
C SER A 187 4.05 11.50 -5.72
N SER A 188 5.35 11.38 -5.98
CA SER A 188 6.08 10.11 -6.01
C SER A 188 6.08 9.41 -4.65
N PHE A 189 6.25 10.15 -3.56
CA PHE A 189 6.22 9.62 -2.20
C PHE A 189 4.83 9.12 -1.81
N SER A 190 3.76 9.82 -2.20
CA SER A 190 2.38 9.37 -1.98
C SER A 190 2.05 8.09 -2.76
N ILE A 191 2.57 7.95 -3.98
CA ILE A 191 2.42 6.74 -4.82
C ILE A 191 3.19 5.59 -4.19
N ALA A 192 4.44 5.81 -3.76
CA ALA A 192 5.27 4.80 -3.10
C ALA A 192 4.66 4.35 -1.76
N LEU A 193 4.17 5.28 -0.93
CA LEU A 193 3.48 4.96 0.32
C LEU A 193 2.19 4.17 0.07
N ASN A 194 1.40 4.55 -0.94
CA ASN A 194 0.20 3.80 -1.31
C ASN A 194 0.53 2.40 -1.84
N ALA A 195 1.61 2.25 -2.61
CA ALA A 195 2.10 0.95 -3.07
C ALA A 195 2.54 0.09 -1.87
N LEU A 196 3.31 0.66 -0.94
CA LEU A 196 3.76 -0.02 0.29
C LEU A 196 2.57 -0.46 1.15
N ARG A 197 1.60 0.43 1.40
CA ARG A 197 0.36 0.12 2.13
C ARG A 197 -0.43 -1.02 1.50
N ARG A 198 -0.46 -1.12 0.17
CA ARG A 198 -1.12 -2.23 -0.55
C ARG A 198 -0.35 -3.55 -0.50
N THR A 199 0.96 -3.52 -0.28
CA THR A 199 1.80 -4.72 -0.20
C THR A 199 1.94 -5.29 1.21
N LEU A 200 1.64 -4.51 2.25
CA LEU A 200 1.65 -4.98 3.63
C LEU A 200 0.39 -5.83 3.90
N PRO A 201 0.53 -7.09 4.32
CA PRO A 201 -0.61 -7.93 4.69
C PRO A 201 -1.18 -7.44 6.03
N GLY A 202 -2.15 -6.54 5.94
CA GLY A 202 -2.96 -6.04 7.06
C GLY A 202 -4.37 -5.82 6.57
N ARG A 203 -5.37 -6.32 7.31
CA ARG A 203 -6.79 -6.28 6.96
C ARG A 203 -7.29 -4.83 6.82
N TYR A 204 -7.23 -4.29 5.62
CA TYR A 204 -8.02 -3.10 5.26
C TYR A 204 -9.25 -3.57 4.50
N SER A 205 -10.32 -3.82 5.26
CA SER A 205 -11.68 -3.97 4.75
C SER A 205 -12.35 -2.60 4.60
N THR A 206 -11.64 -1.63 4.01
CA THR A 206 -12.29 -0.46 3.43
C THR A 206 -12.59 -0.79 1.96
N PRO A 207 -13.86 -0.92 1.58
CA PRO A 207 -14.22 -1.19 0.19
C PRO A 207 -13.63 -0.09 -0.70
N PRO A 208 -13.12 -0.43 -1.89
CA PRO A 208 -12.54 0.55 -2.80
C PRO A 208 -13.58 1.63 -3.09
N THR A 209 -13.28 2.88 -2.74
CA THR A 209 -14.03 4.04 -3.19
C THR A 209 -14.05 3.98 -4.71
N LYS A 210 -15.23 3.73 -5.29
CA LYS A 210 -15.41 3.61 -6.74
C LYS A 210 -14.77 4.84 -7.39
N PRO A 211 -13.95 4.67 -8.44
CA PRO A 211 -13.45 5.80 -9.20
C PRO A 211 -14.66 6.57 -9.72
N GLN A 212 -14.83 7.82 -9.27
CA GLN A 212 -15.75 8.75 -9.89
C GLN A 212 -15.21 9.02 -11.30
N THR A 213 -15.70 8.26 -12.28
CA THR A 213 -15.66 8.66 -13.68
C THR A 213 -16.53 9.91 -13.79
N ARG A 214 -15.93 11.06 -13.50
CA ARG A 214 -16.47 12.37 -13.83
C ARG A 214 -16.53 12.41 -15.36
N ARG A 215 -17.70 12.12 -15.91
CA ARG A 215 -18.01 12.36 -17.32
C ARG A 215 -17.69 13.83 -17.60
N LEU A 216 -16.63 14.07 -18.36
CA LEU A 216 -16.38 15.34 -19.01
C LEU A 216 -17.54 15.55 -19.97
N GLY A 217 -18.53 16.33 -19.54
CA GLY A 217 -19.54 16.87 -20.43
C GLY A 217 -18.86 17.82 -21.40
N THR A 218 -18.78 17.41 -22.66
CA THR A 218 -18.46 18.26 -23.80
C THR A 218 -19.50 19.38 -23.86
N ARG A 219 -19.17 20.54 -23.29
CA ARG A 219 -19.92 21.78 -23.49
C ARG A 219 -19.53 22.32 -24.86
N GLN A 220 -20.28 21.90 -25.88
CA GLN A 220 -20.26 22.45 -27.23
C GLN A 220 -20.71 23.92 -27.12
N GLN A 221 -19.77 24.86 -27.23
CA GLN A 221 -20.08 26.28 -27.39
C GLN A 221 -20.44 26.51 -28.86
N SER A 222 -21.71 26.80 -29.11
CA SER A 222 -22.21 27.41 -30.32
C SER A 222 -21.63 28.83 -30.42
N LEU A 223 -20.80 29.05 -31.44
CA LEU A 223 -20.47 30.39 -31.93
C LEU A 223 -21.64 30.87 -32.79
N SER A 224 -22.22 31.99 -32.39
CA SER A 224 -23.05 32.88 -33.21
C SER A 224 -22.36 34.22 -33.26
#